data_AF-A0A0Q5UX50-F1
#
_entry.id   AF-A0A0Q5UX50-F1
#
_cell.length_a   1.000
_cell.length_b   1.000
_cell.length_c   1.000
_cell.angle_alpha   90.00
_cell.angle_beta   90.00
_cell.angle_gamma   90.00
#
_symmetry.space_group_name_H-M   'P 1'
#
loop_
_entity.id
_entity.type
_entity.pdbx_description
1 polymer ?
#
loop_
_entity_poly.entity_id
_entity_poly.type
_entity_poly.pdbx_seq_one_letter_code
_entity_poly.pdbx_strand_id
1 'polypeptide(L)'
;MTLIQKINCFAIGLPITIAALAVFEVGMLSFALLSTVITGFLQVSIALVLFINHYKNRHLQAYLLLCILFFSLWFTMDWGWIWAMPPSLALYMTVILHYIVTEKPQ
;
A
#
# COMPACT_ATOMS: atom_id res chain seq x y z
N MET A 1 -17.46 -5.47 2.11
CA MET A 1 -16.27 -4.62 1.85
C MET A 1 -16.72 -3.21 1.51
N THR A 2 -16.19 -2.21 2.19
CA THR A 2 -16.41 -0.79 1.85
C THR A 2 -15.74 -0.43 0.52
N LEU A 3 -16.11 0.71 -0.07
CA LEU A 3 -15.48 1.20 -1.31
C LEU A 3 -13.95 1.29 -1.17
N ILE A 4 -13.45 1.78 -0.02
CA ILE A 4 -12.01 1.92 0.25
C ILE A 4 -11.32 0.54 0.30
N GLN A 5 -11.94 -0.47 0.91
CA GLN A 5 -11.40 -1.83 0.93
C GLN A 5 -11.30 -2.44 -0.47
N LYS A 6 -12.30 -2.19 -1.34
CA LYS A 6 -12.28 -2.65 -2.74
C LYS A 6 -11.16 -1.96 -3.53
N ILE A 7 -10.99 -0.65 -3.37
CA ILE A 7 -9.93 0.13 -4.03
C ILE A 7 -8.55 -0.38 -3.58
N ASN A 8 -8.32 -0.57 -2.28
CA ASN A 8 -7.05 -1.08 -1.78
C ASN A 8 -6.75 -2.50 -2.29
N CYS A 9 -7.73 -3.40 -2.28
CA CYS A 9 -7.57 -4.76 -2.80
C CYS A 9 -7.26 -4.77 -4.31
N PHE A 10 -7.97 -3.94 -5.09
CA PHE A 10 -7.70 -3.77 -6.51
C PHE A 10 -6.29 -3.22 -6.76
N ALA A 11 -5.89 -2.19 -6.01
CA ALA A 11 -4.57 -1.59 -6.13
C ALA A 11 -3.45 -2.62 -5.86
N ILE A 12 -3.61 -3.51 -4.87
CA ILE A 12 -2.64 -4.58 -4.62
C ILE A 12 -2.66 -5.64 -5.72
N GLY A 13 -3.83 -6.00 -6.23
CA GLY A 13 -3.99 -7.03 -7.26
C GLY A 13 -3.39 -6.62 -8.61
N LEU A 14 -3.50 -5.34 -8.97
CA LEU A 14 -3.07 -4.81 -10.28
C LEU A 14 -1.58 -5.06 -10.61
N PRO A 15 -0.60 -4.70 -9.77
CA PRO A 15 0.81 -4.98 -10.06
C PRO A 15 1.10 -6.48 -10.12
N ILE A 16 0.42 -7.29 -9.33
CA ILE A 16 0.60 -8.75 -9.33
C ILE A 16 0.09 -9.36 -10.64
N THR A 17 -1.08 -8.93 -11.12
CA THR A 17 -1.65 -9.42 -12.38
C THR A 17 -0.82 -8.97 -13.58
N ILE A 18 -0.35 -7.72 -13.59
CA ILE A 18 0.53 -7.22 -14.65
C ILE A 18 1.88 -7.95 -14.63
N ALA A 19 2.46 -8.20 -13.44
CA ALA A 19 3.69 -8.97 -13.31
C ALA A 19 3.52 -10.41 -13.82
N ALA A 20 2.37 -11.05 -13.57
CA ALA A 20 2.08 -12.38 -14.11
C ALA A 20 2.01 -12.40 -15.65
N LEU A 21 1.56 -11.32 -16.28
CA LEU A 21 1.57 -11.19 -17.75
C LEU A 21 2.97 -11.02 -18.34
N ALA A 22 3.98 -10.70 -17.53
CA ALA A 22 5.37 -10.61 -17.98
C ALA A 22 5.97 -11.95 -18.43
N VAL A 23 5.31 -13.07 -18.13
CA VAL A 23 5.65 -14.38 -18.69
C VAL A 23 5.51 -14.40 -20.23
N PHE A 24 4.59 -13.61 -20.77
CA PHE A 24 4.36 -13.52 -22.22
C PHE A 24 5.20 -12.41 -22.86
N GLU A 25 5.37 -11.28 -22.16
CA GLU A 25 6.05 -10.10 -22.69
C GLU A 25 6.83 -9.40 -21.57
N VAL A 26 8.17 -9.45 -21.61
CA VAL A 26 9.04 -8.93 -20.53
C VAL A 26 8.81 -7.44 -20.25
N GLY A 27 8.40 -6.66 -21.28
CA GLY A 27 8.03 -5.25 -21.14
C GLY A 27 6.90 -4.98 -20.14
N MET A 28 6.09 -6.00 -19.81
CA MET A 28 5.05 -5.89 -18.78
C MET A 28 5.61 -5.68 -17.37
N LEU A 29 6.87 -6.04 -17.10
CA LEU A 29 7.50 -5.74 -15.81
C LEU A 29 7.58 -4.23 -15.56
N SER A 30 7.87 -3.42 -16.58
CA SER A 30 7.89 -1.96 -16.45
C SER A 30 6.52 -1.41 -16.09
N PHE A 31 5.45 -1.96 -16.68
CA PHE A 31 4.07 -1.61 -16.32
C PHE A 31 3.70 -2.08 -14.91
N ALA A 32 4.18 -3.25 -14.48
CA ALA A 32 3.97 -3.77 -13.13
C ALA A 32 4.62 -2.85 -12.09
N LEU A 33 5.86 -2.42 -12.33
CA LEU A 33 6.57 -1.46 -11.48
C LEU A 33 5.84 -0.11 -11.44
N LEU A 34 5.41 0.42 -12.58
CA LEU A 34 4.61 1.66 -12.63
C LEU A 34 3.33 1.53 -11.81
N SER A 35 2.60 0.42 -11.97
CA SER A 35 1.37 0.17 -11.19
C SER A 35 1.64 -0.01 -9.70
N THR A 36 2.81 -0.51 -9.31
CA THR A 36 3.24 -0.58 -7.90
C THR A 36 3.42 0.82 -7.30
N VAL A 37 4.01 1.75 -8.06
CA VAL A 37 4.14 3.16 -7.62
C VAL A 37 2.75 3.79 -7.46
N ILE A 38 1.85 3.58 -8.41
CA ILE A 38 0.46 4.06 -8.34
C ILE A 38 -0.26 3.46 -7.11
N THR A 39 -0.01 2.18 -6.82
CA THR A 39 -0.56 1.49 -5.64
C THR A 39 -0.09 2.13 -4.35
N GLY A 40 1.21 2.39 -4.21
CA GLY A 40 1.77 3.08 -3.05
C GLY A 40 1.15 4.48 -2.86
N PHE A 41 0.97 5.23 -3.95
CA PHE A 41 0.32 6.54 -3.91
C PHE A 41 -1.15 6.46 -3.43
N LEU A 42 -1.92 5.51 -3.96
CA LEU A 42 -3.30 5.28 -3.52
C LEU A 42 -3.36 4.91 -2.04
N GLN A 43 -2.45 4.06 -1.56
CA GLN A 43 -2.44 3.64 -0.16
C GLN A 43 -2.08 4.77 0.80
N VAL A 44 -1.09 5.62 0.47
CA VAL A 44 -0.78 6.82 1.25
C VAL A 44 -1.98 7.77 1.26
N SER A 45 -2.66 7.95 0.12
CA SER A 45 -3.86 8.80 0.03
C SER A 45 -5.00 8.28 0.93
N ILE A 46 -5.25 6.97 0.91
CA ILE A 46 -6.23 6.32 1.79
C ILE A 46 -5.84 6.52 3.26
N ALA A 47 -4.55 6.35 3.60
CA ALA A 47 -4.07 6.53 4.97
C ALA A 47 -4.33 7.95 5.48
N LEU A 48 -4.04 8.97 4.66
CA LEU A 48 -4.27 10.37 5.00
C LEU A 48 -5.75 10.67 5.21
N VAL A 49 -6.64 10.16 4.35
CA VAL A 49 -8.10 10.32 4.50
C VAL A 49 -8.60 9.66 5.79
N LEU A 50 -8.11 8.46 6.11
CA LEU A 50 -8.45 7.79 7.38
C LEU A 50 -7.90 8.55 8.59
N PHE A 51 -6.74 9.18 8.44
CA PHE A 51 -6.04 9.85 9.55
C PHE A 51 -6.83 11.05 10.07
N ILE A 52 -7.54 11.76 9.19
CA ILE A 52 -8.42 12.88 9.59
C ILE A 52 -9.49 12.41 10.60
N ASN A 53 -10.08 11.24 10.38
CA ASN A 53 -11.17 10.72 11.21
C ASN A 53 -10.69 9.84 12.39
N HIS A 54 -9.53 9.19 12.24
CA HIS A 54 -9.01 8.21 13.18
C HIS A 54 -7.57 8.52 13.64
N TYR A 55 -7.23 9.81 13.82
CA TYR A 55 -5.85 10.25 14.13
C TYR A 55 -5.25 9.61 15.38
N LYS A 56 -6.07 9.19 16.36
CA LYS A 56 -5.61 8.50 17.59
C LYS A 56 -5.30 7.01 17.37
N ASN A 57 -5.63 6.45 16.21
CA ASN A 57 -5.39 5.04 15.91
C ASN A 57 -3.88 4.80 15.75
N ARG A 58 -3.28 4.08 16.70
CA ARG A 58 -1.84 3.79 16.75
C ARG A 58 -1.37 3.01 15.51
N HIS A 59 -2.20 2.15 14.95
CA HIS A 59 -1.83 1.38 13.76
C HIS A 59 -1.69 2.28 12.53
N LEU A 60 -2.58 3.27 12.39
CA LEU A 60 -2.53 4.23 11.30
C LEU A 60 -1.34 5.21 11.43
N GLN A 61 -1.02 5.63 12.66
CA GLN A 61 0.20 6.41 12.94
C GLN A 61 1.46 5.61 12.59
N ALA A 62 1.55 4.34 13.02
CA ALA A 62 2.65 3.47 12.69
C ALA A 62 2.78 3.23 11.18
N TYR A 63 1.66 3.07 10.47
CA TYR A 63 1.63 2.95 9.02
C TYR A 63 2.27 4.17 8.34
N LEU A 64 1.81 5.39 8.68
CA LEU A 64 2.34 6.62 8.10
C LEU A 64 3.82 6.82 8.44
N LEU A 65 4.24 6.49 9.67
CA LEU A 65 5.64 6.54 10.09
C LEU A 65 6.50 5.58 9.28
N LEU A 66 6.04 4.36 9.03
CA LEU A 66 6.75 3.38 8.20
C LEU A 66 6.81 3.81 6.73
N CYS A 67 5.77 4.46 6.20
CA CYS A 67 5.82 5.07 4.86
C CYS A 67 6.90 6.15 4.77
N ILE A 68 6.96 7.07 5.74
CA ILE A 68 7.99 8.13 5.80
C ILE A 68 9.39 7.51 5.92
N LEU A 69 9.53 6.48 6.76
CA LEU A 69 10.78 5.75 6.93
C LEU A 69 11.23 5.09 5.63
N PHE A 70 10.30 4.42 4.92
CA PHE A 70 10.58 3.82 3.62
C PHE A 70 11.13 4.84 2.62
N PHE A 71 10.44 5.98 2.43
CA PHE A 71 10.89 7.01 1.48
C PHE A 71 12.23 7.65 1.89
N SER A 72 12.48 7.78 3.20
CA SER A 72 13.73 8.33 3.73
C SER A 72 14.91 7.35 3.52
N LEU A 73 14.69 6.07 3.76
CA LEU A 73 15.70 5.01 3.58
C LEU A 73 15.97 4.76 2.09
N TRP A 74 14.94 4.79 1.23
CA TRP A 74 15.10 4.62 -0.21
C TRP A 74 16.10 5.63 -0.81
N PHE A 75 16.07 6.89 -0.33
CA PHE A 75 16.95 7.93 -0.85
C PHE A 75 18.41 7.77 -0.38
N THR A 76 18.64 7.05 0.72
CA THR A 76 19.93 7.02 1.42
C THR A 76 20.65 5.68 1.38
N MET A 77 19.94 4.58 1.12
CA MET A 77 20.46 3.21 1.26
C MET A 77 20.21 2.39 -0.01
N ASP A 78 21.25 1.73 -0.52
CA ASP A 78 21.17 0.86 -1.71
C ASP A 78 20.93 -0.61 -1.32
N TRP A 79 19.90 -0.82 -0.51
CA TRP A 79 19.62 -2.10 0.13
C TRP A 79 18.44 -2.79 -0.55
N GLY A 80 18.71 -3.85 -1.31
CA GLY A 80 17.68 -4.59 -2.07
C GLY A 80 16.49 -5.11 -1.23
N TRP A 81 16.67 -5.32 0.08
CA TRP A 81 15.61 -5.76 0.99
C TRP A 81 14.57 -4.69 1.31
N ILE A 82 14.86 -3.41 1.07
CA ILE A 82 13.89 -2.32 1.24
C ILE A 82 12.65 -2.48 0.35
N TRP A 83 12.81 -3.19 -0.78
CA TRP A 83 11.74 -3.49 -1.72
C TRP A 83 10.70 -4.50 -1.19
N ALA A 84 10.99 -5.20 -0.10
CA ALA A 84 9.99 -6.00 0.62
C ALA A 84 9.05 -5.13 1.47
N MET A 85 9.42 -3.88 1.74
CA MET A 85 8.66 -2.98 2.60
C MET A 85 7.35 -2.50 1.95
N PRO A 86 7.30 -2.07 0.67
CA PRO A 86 6.06 -1.70 0.00
C PRO A 86 4.96 -2.78 0.01
N PRO A 87 5.22 -4.04 -0.39
CA PRO A 87 4.18 -5.08 -0.33
C PRO A 87 3.77 -5.39 1.13
N SER A 88 4.70 -5.31 2.09
CA SER A 88 4.38 -5.47 3.51
C SER A 88 3.45 -4.36 4.03
N LEU A 89 3.73 -3.11 3.66
CA LEU A 89 2.87 -1.96 3.99
C LEU A 89 1.49 -2.10 3.34
N ALA A 90 1.43 -2.56 2.09
CA ALA A 90 0.18 -2.80 1.40
C ALA A 90 -0.72 -3.82 2.12
N LEU A 91 -0.13 -4.92 2.58
CA LEU A 91 -0.84 -5.91 3.40
C LEU A 91 -1.26 -5.31 4.74
N TYR A 92 -0.39 -4.54 5.39
CA TYR A 92 -0.70 -3.90 6.67
C TYR A 92 -1.88 -2.90 6.56
N MET A 93 -1.93 -2.11 5.49
CA MET A 93 -3.08 -1.23 5.20
C MET A 93 -4.39 -2.02 5.07
N THR A 94 -4.35 -3.20 4.44
CA THR A 94 -5.52 -4.09 4.33
C THR A 94 -6.04 -4.50 5.71
N VAL A 95 -5.13 -4.82 6.64
CA VAL A 95 -5.48 -5.16 8.03
C VAL A 95 -6.07 -3.96 8.76
N ILE A 96 -5.44 -2.78 8.67
CA ILE A 96 -5.95 -1.54 9.29
C ILE A 96 -7.37 -1.22 8.80
N LEU A 97 -7.60 -1.30 7.49
CA LEU A 97 -8.91 -1.09 6.89
C LEU A 97 -9.96 -2.09 7.37
N HIS A 98 -9.57 -3.32 7.67
CA HIS A 98 -10.48 -4.30 8.23
C HIS A 98 -10.91 -3.89 9.64
N TYR A 99 -9.95 -3.60 10.52
CA TYR A 99 -10.20 -3.19 11.91
C TYR A 99 -11.02 -1.89 12.03
N ILE A 100 -10.65 -0.85 11.28
CA ILE A 100 -11.35 0.45 11.34
C ILE A 100 -12.80 0.31 10.84
N VAL A 101 -13.06 -0.54 9.85
CA VAL A 101 -14.43 -0.78 9.36
C VAL A 101 -15.26 -1.58 10.37
N THR A 102 -14.67 -2.55 11.07
CA THR A 102 -15.36 -3.34 12.10
C THR A 102 -15.62 -2.55 13.38
N GLU A 103 -14.85 -1.50 13.67
CA GLU A 103 -15.04 -0.63 14.85
C GLU A 103 -16.15 0.42 14.70
N LYS A 104 -16.73 0.62 13.50
CA LYS A 104 -17.88 1.54 13.36
C LYS A 104 -19.10 0.94 14.09
N PRO A 105 -19.66 1.58 15.12
CA PRO A 105 -20.94 1.16 15.67
C PRO A 105 -21.99 1.29 14.56
N GLN A 106 -22.84 0.26 14.43
CA GLN A 106 -24.00 0.27 13.54
C GLN A 106 -24.96 1.40 13.89
#